data_AF-A0A920JX21-F1
#
_entry.id   AF-A0A920JX21-F1
#
_cell.length_a   1.000
_cell.length_b   1.000
_cell.length_c   1.000
_cell.angle_alpha   90.00
_cell.angle_beta   90.00
_cell.angle_gamma   90.00
#
_symmetry.space_group_name_H-M   'P 1'
#
loop_
_entity.id
_entity.type
_entity.pdbx_description
1 polymer ?
#
loop_
_entity_poly.entity_id
_entity_poly.type
_entity_poly.pdbx_seq_one_letter_code
_entity_poly.pdbx_strand_id
1 'polypeptide(L)'
;MDTHNKIKVEELKVDEALFSFINTEVLPPLSFDQTKFWKSFNKLVYKLTPINRSLISERVRIQKSLDKWHLQHKKGYEVEEYKQFLKDLGYIKQIGPEFKINPKNVDIEVSQKSGPQLVVPIMNARFAINAVNARWGSLYDALYGNDVISEKDGCEKGLVYNPKRGEQVIKYGKEFLDYSAPFEGISHKDICKYAITSTHELIGFDDKSNIHALKNPEKFEGYLGDYKNPSSILLKKQ
;
A
#
# COMPACT_ATOMS: atom_id res chain seq x y z
N MET A 1 -6.99 19.86 32.86
CA MET A 1 -8.37 20.34 32.72
C MET A 1 -8.55 20.75 31.29
N ASP A 2 -9.24 19.93 30.49
CA ASP A 2 -9.49 20.22 29.07
C ASP A 2 -10.46 21.38 28.95
N THR A 3 -9.94 22.60 28.77
CA THR A 3 -10.70 23.81 28.45
C THR A 3 -10.93 23.87 26.94
N HIS A 4 -11.52 22.81 26.39
CA HIS A 4 -11.96 22.80 25.01
C HIS A 4 -13.24 23.65 24.92
N ASN A 5 -13.10 24.88 24.43
CA ASN A 5 -14.23 25.71 24.07
C ASN A 5 -15.09 24.97 23.04
N LYS A 6 -16.40 24.94 23.26
CA LYS A 6 -17.35 24.27 22.36
C LYS A 6 -18.29 25.29 21.74
N ILE A 7 -18.43 25.21 20.43
CA ILE A 7 -19.35 26.02 19.64
C ILE A 7 -20.61 25.20 19.39
N LYS A 8 -21.77 25.83 19.57
CA LYS A 8 -23.04 25.25 19.15
C LYS A 8 -23.20 25.43 17.65
N VAL A 9 -23.32 24.33 16.91
CA VAL A 9 -23.55 24.32 15.46
C VAL A 9 -24.75 23.43 15.21
N GLU A 10 -25.86 24.02 14.77
CA GLU A 10 -27.15 23.34 14.74
C GLU A 10 -27.50 22.81 16.15
N GLU A 11 -27.65 21.49 16.30
CA GLU A 11 -27.88 20.81 17.58
C GLU A 11 -26.59 20.21 18.17
N LEU A 12 -25.48 20.25 17.44
CA LEU A 12 -24.19 19.73 17.87
C LEU A 12 -23.44 20.72 18.76
N LYS A 13 -22.60 20.18 19.65
CA LYS A 13 -21.56 20.93 20.37
C LYS A 13 -20.21 20.48 19.82
N VAL A 14 -19.61 21.31 18.97
CA VAL A 14 -18.36 21.00 18.26
C VAL A 14 -17.20 21.69 18.98
N ASP A 15 -16.06 21.02 19.09
CA ASP A 15 -14.83 21.65 19.57
C ASP A 15 -14.44 22.83 18.66
N GLU A 16 -14.06 23.96 19.26
CA GLU A 16 -13.76 25.19 18.54
C GLU A 16 -12.59 25.03 17.55
N ALA A 17 -11.54 24.29 17.93
CA ALA A 17 -10.40 24.07 17.04
C ALA A 17 -10.79 23.22 15.83
N LEU A 18 -11.60 22.17 16.05
CA LEU A 18 -12.14 21.37 14.95
C LEU A 18 -13.06 22.20 14.04
N PHE A 19 -13.95 23.01 14.61
CA PHE A 19 -14.85 23.87 13.85
C PHE A 19 -14.06 24.86 12.98
N SER A 20 -13.04 25.51 13.56
CA SER A 20 -12.16 26.44 12.85
C SER A 20 -11.44 25.74 11.70
N PHE A 21 -10.71 24.64 11.98
CA PHE A 21 -9.99 23.85 10.98
C PHE A 21 -10.86 23.47 9.77
N ILE A 22 -12.05 22.93 10.02
CA ILE A 22 -12.96 22.53 8.93
C ILE A 22 -13.36 23.73 8.06
N ASN A 23 -13.73 24.86 8.68
CA ASN A 23 -14.25 26.01 7.96
C ASN A 23 -13.17 26.83 7.25
N THR A 24 -11.94 26.87 7.80
CA THR A 24 -10.86 27.73 7.26
C THR A 24 -9.89 26.98 6.37
N GLU A 25 -9.66 25.68 6.60
CA GLU A 25 -8.64 24.90 5.89
C GLU A 25 -9.24 23.83 4.96
N VAL A 26 -10.33 23.17 5.36
CA VAL A 26 -10.86 22.01 4.62
C VAL A 26 -11.90 22.39 3.57
N LEU A 27 -12.95 23.11 3.95
CA LEU A 27 -14.06 23.42 3.05
C LEU A 27 -13.74 24.41 1.91
N PRO A 28 -12.92 25.47 2.14
CA PRO A 28 -12.63 26.46 1.09
C PRO A 28 -11.98 25.88 -0.19
N PRO A 29 -10.91 25.07 -0.14
CA PRO A 29 -10.30 24.52 -1.37
C PRO A 29 -11.22 23.53 -2.09
N LEU A 30 -12.23 22.99 -1.41
CA LEU A 30 -13.25 22.11 -1.99
C LEU A 30 -14.43 22.90 -2.59
N SER A 31 -14.48 24.22 -2.41
CA SER A 31 -15.62 25.08 -2.76
C SER A 31 -16.95 24.64 -2.13
N PHE A 32 -16.92 24.14 -0.90
CA PHE A 32 -18.11 23.66 -0.20
C PHE A 32 -18.73 24.75 0.68
N ASP A 33 -20.06 24.88 0.63
CA ASP A 33 -20.80 25.78 1.51
C ASP A 33 -20.80 25.28 2.96
N GLN A 34 -20.29 26.11 3.87
CA GLN A 34 -20.13 25.77 5.29
C GLN A 34 -21.47 25.48 5.97
N THR A 35 -22.48 26.31 5.72
CA THR A 35 -23.81 26.18 6.34
C THR A 35 -24.47 24.86 5.93
N LYS A 36 -24.45 24.55 4.63
CA LYS A 36 -24.99 23.31 4.06
C LYS A 36 -24.22 22.09 4.57
N PHE A 37 -22.89 22.19 4.69
CA PHE A 37 -22.06 21.12 5.25
C PHE A 37 -22.51 20.78 6.68
N TRP A 38 -22.49 21.75 7.59
CA TRP A 38 -22.82 21.53 9.00
C TRP A 38 -24.27 21.07 9.20
N LYS A 39 -25.22 21.65 8.46
CA LYS A 39 -26.63 21.22 8.49
C LYS A 39 -26.79 19.77 8.04
N SER A 40 -26.08 19.35 7.00
CA SER A 40 -26.13 17.97 6.49
C SER A 40 -25.42 17.00 7.43
N PHE A 41 -24.27 17.40 7.97
CA PHE A 41 -23.52 16.62 8.96
C PHE A 41 -24.35 16.38 10.22
N ASN A 42 -25.00 17.41 10.77
CA ASN A 42 -25.92 17.29 11.90
C ASN A 42 -27.00 16.23 11.62
N LYS A 43 -27.70 16.34 10.48
CA LYS A 43 -28.73 15.36 10.09
C LYS A 43 -28.18 13.92 10.02
N LEU A 44 -26.98 13.73 9.48
CA LEU A 44 -26.35 12.41 9.40
C LEU A 44 -25.99 11.86 10.79
N VAL A 45 -25.42 12.69 11.67
CA VAL A 45 -25.08 12.28 13.05
C VAL A 45 -26.33 11.78 13.78
N TYR A 46 -27.42 12.54 13.76
CA TYR A 46 -28.67 12.16 14.43
C TYR A 46 -29.31 10.91 13.81
N LYS A 47 -29.25 10.77 12.48
CA LYS A 47 -29.79 9.59 11.78
C LYS A 47 -28.99 8.32 12.08
N LEU A 48 -27.65 8.40 12.07
CA LEU A 48 -26.79 7.22 12.11
C LEU A 48 -26.36 6.82 13.52
N THR A 49 -26.34 7.75 14.48
CA THR A 49 -25.93 7.45 15.87
C THR A 49 -26.77 6.35 16.53
N PRO A 50 -28.12 6.34 16.46
CA PRO A 50 -28.92 5.27 17.04
C PRO A 50 -28.62 3.90 16.43
N ILE A 51 -28.39 3.85 15.11
CA ILE A 51 -28.03 2.62 14.39
C ILE A 51 -26.66 2.12 14.86
N ASN A 52 -25.66 3.00 14.94
CA ASN A 52 -24.32 2.64 15.41
C ASN A 52 -24.35 2.10 16.86
N ARG A 53 -25.08 2.75 17.76
CA ARG A 53 -25.27 2.28 19.15
C ARG A 53 -25.95 0.91 19.20
N SER A 54 -26.94 0.67 18.34
CA SER A 54 -27.61 -0.63 18.22
C SER A 54 -26.62 -1.72 17.78
N LEU A 55 -25.79 -1.45 16.77
CA LEU A 55 -24.76 -2.39 16.30
C LEU A 55 -23.72 -2.73 17.37
N ILE A 56 -23.29 -1.75 18.17
CA ILE A 56 -22.39 -1.99 19.31
C ILE A 56 -23.08 -2.82 20.39
N SER A 57 -24.33 -2.51 20.70
CA SER A 57 -25.12 -3.27 21.68
C SER A 57 -25.30 -4.73 21.27
N GLU A 58 -25.48 -4.98 19.97
CA GLU A 58 -25.56 -6.34 19.42
C GLU A 58 -24.24 -7.12 19.57
N ARG A 59 -23.08 -6.47 19.36
CA ARG A 59 -21.77 -7.09 19.64
C ARG A 59 -21.65 -7.49 21.10
N VAL A 60 -22.07 -6.63 22.02
CA VAL A 60 -22.05 -6.91 23.47
C VAL A 60 -22.99 -8.06 23.82
N ARG A 61 -24.20 -8.10 23.25
CA ARG A 61 -25.17 -9.19 23.46
C ARG A 61 -24.61 -10.53 23.00
N ILE A 62 -24.01 -10.57 21.80
CA ILE A 62 -23.35 -11.75 21.25
C ILE A 62 -22.25 -12.21 22.19
N GLN A 63 -21.31 -11.32 22.56
CA GLN A 63 -20.17 -11.69 23.40
C GLN A 63 -20.62 -12.25 24.76
N LYS A 64 -21.58 -11.60 25.44
CA LYS A 64 -22.14 -12.11 26.70
C LYS A 64 -22.78 -13.49 26.56
N SER A 65 -23.39 -13.78 25.41
CA SER A 65 -23.98 -15.08 25.12
C SER A 65 -22.90 -16.15 24.93
N LEU A 66 -21.80 -15.81 24.22
CA LEU A 66 -20.63 -16.68 24.08
C LEU A 66 -19.99 -16.97 25.44
N ASP A 67 -19.79 -15.93 26.26
CA ASP A 67 -19.20 -16.07 27.60
C ASP A 67 -20.04 -17.02 28.47
N LYS A 68 -21.37 -16.82 28.49
CA LYS A 68 -22.30 -17.68 29.23
C LYS A 68 -22.25 -19.13 28.74
N TRP A 69 -22.22 -19.32 27.42
CA TRP A 69 -22.19 -20.65 26.82
C TRP A 69 -20.92 -21.41 27.22
N HIS A 70 -19.73 -20.79 27.12
CA HIS A 70 -18.46 -21.42 27.52
C HIS A 70 -18.38 -21.71 29.01
N LEU A 71 -18.95 -20.83 29.86
CA LEU A 71 -19.03 -21.08 31.30
C LEU A 71 -19.89 -22.31 31.66
N GLN A 72 -20.87 -22.65 30.83
CA GLN A 72 -21.73 -23.80 31.00
C GLN A 72 -21.12 -25.10 30.44
N HIS A 73 -20.18 -25.00 29.50
CA HIS A 73 -19.56 -26.14 28.80
C HIS A 73 -18.08 -26.34 29.16
N LYS A 74 -17.69 -26.07 30.42
CA LYS A 74 -16.29 -26.15 30.88
C LYS A 74 -15.63 -27.53 30.76
N LYS A 75 -16.43 -28.59 30.71
CA LYS A 75 -15.94 -29.99 30.63
C LYS A 75 -15.69 -30.46 29.20
N GLY A 76 -15.90 -29.59 28.21
CA GLY A 76 -15.88 -29.92 26.79
C GLY A 76 -17.28 -29.87 26.19
N TYR A 77 -17.32 -29.81 24.87
CA TYR A 77 -18.51 -29.72 24.04
C TYR A 77 -18.20 -30.27 22.64
N GLU A 78 -19.23 -30.69 21.92
CA GLU A 78 -19.08 -31.11 20.53
C GLU A 78 -19.10 -29.90 19.58
N VAL A 79 -18.33 -29.98 18.49
CA VAL A 79 -18.20 -28.85 17.55
C VAL A 79 -19.53 -28.52 16.87
N GLU A 80 -20.33 -29.53 16.52
CA GLU A 80 -21.62 -29.32 15.87
C GLU A 80 -22.64 -28.66 16.81
N GLU A 81 -22.59 -28.96 18.12
CA GLU A 81 -23.41 -28.30 19.13
C GLU A 81 -23.08 -26.80 19.20
N TYR A 82 -21.79 -26.45 19.28
CA TYR A 82 -21.37 -25.05 19.31
C TYR A 82 -21.76 -24.31 18.03
N LYS A 83 -21.60 -24.96 16.88
CA LYS A 83 -21.98 -24.40 15.57
C LYS A 83 -23.48 -24.13 15.49
N GLN A 84 -24.32 -25.02 16.02
CA GLN A 84 -25.75 -24.80 16.09
C GLN A 84 -26.09 -23.62 17.00
N PHE A 85 -25.48 -23.55 18.20
CA PHE A 85 -25.62 -22.40 19.09
C PHE A 85 -25.25 -21.06 18.40
N LEU A 86 -24.14 -21.01 17.65
CA LEU A 86 -23.73 -19.81 16.93
C LEU A 86 -24.72 -19.41 15.82
N LYS A 87 -25.37 -20.37 15.16
CA LYS A 87 -26.45 -20.10 14.19
C LYS A 87 -27.68 -19.55 14.89
N ASP A 88 -28.10 -20.18 15.99
CA ASP A 88 -29.28 -19.78 16.78
C ASP A 88 -29.09 -18.38 17.40
N LEU A 89 -27.86 -18.06 17.82
CA LEU A 89 -27.47 -16.73 18.31
C LEU A 89 -27.54 -15.66 17.20
N GLY A 90 -27.57 -16.08 15.94
CA GLY A 90 -27.51 -15.22 14.76
C GLY A 90 -26.09 -14.75 14.41
N TYR A 91 -25.06 -15.36 15.00
CA TYR A 91 -23.64 -15.05 14.75
C TYR A 91 -23.19 -15.62 13.41
N ILE A 92 -23.48 -16.91 13.16
CA ILE A 92 -23.30 -17.52 11.83
C ILE A 92 -24.57 -17.28 11.02
N LYS A 93 -24.46 -16.47 9.97
CA LYS A 93 -25.55 -16.23 9.02
C LYS A 93 -25.58 -17.28 7.91
N GLN A 94 -26.74 -17.45 7.28
CA GLN A 94 -26.84 -18.24 6.06
C GLN A 94 -26.05 -17.57 4.93
N ILE A 95 -25.33 -18.37 4.16
CA ILE A 95 -24.59 -17.90 2.99
C ILE A 95 -25.62 -17.42 1.95
N GLY A 96 -25.42 -16.20 1.44
CA GLY A 96 -26.24 -15.64 0.37
C GLY A 96 -25.95 -16.29 -0.99
N PRO A 97 -26.78 -16.03 -2.02
CA PRO A 97 -26.53 -16.53 -3.36
C PRO A 97 -25.20 -15.99 -3.93
N GLU A 98 -24.64 -16.70 -4.90
CA GLU A 98 -23.47 -16.22 -5.64
C GLU A 98 -23.78 -14.90 -6.35
N PHE A 99 -22.85 -13.96 -6.31
CA PHE A 99 -22.95 -12.69 -7.02
C PHE A 99 -21.56 -12.20 -7.43
N LYS A 100 -21.52 -11.31 -8.41
CA LYS A 100 -20.30 -10.60 -8.81
C LYS A 100 -20.35 -9.17 -8.28
N ILE A 101 -19.28 -8.72 -7.63
CA ILE A 101 -19.12 -7.31 -7.27
C ILE A 101 -18.97 -6.48 -8.56
N ASN A 102 -19.47 -5.24 -8.55
CA ASN A 102 -19.37 -4.33 -9.70
C ASN A 102 -18.99 -2.90 -9.28
N PRO A 103 -17.86 -2.70 -8.56
CA PRO A 103 -17.37 -1.37 -8.26
C PRO A 103 -16.94 -0.67 -9.55
N LYS A 104 -17.24 0.62 -9.67
CA LYS A 104 -16.87 1.47 -10.80
C LYS A 104 -15.89 2.55 -10.34
N ASN A 105 -15.12 3.10 -11.29
CA ASN A 105 -14.19 4.21 -11.05
C ASN A 105 -13.15 3.89 -9.95
N VAL A 106 -12.60 2.67 -9.98
CA VAL A 106 -11.53 2.24 -9.07
C VAL A 106 -10.20 2.41 -9.78
N ASP A 107 -9.24 3.08 -9.15
CA ASP A 107 -7.89 3.27 -9.69
C ASP A 107 -7.20 1.94 -10.01
N ILE A 108 -6.29 1.97 -10.99
CA ILE A 108 -5.59 0.77 -11.48
C ILE A 108 -4.69 0.16 -10.40
N GLU A 109 -4.15 0.99 -9.49
CA GLU A 109 -3.37 0.58 -8.33
C GLU A 109 -4.10 -0.41 -7.42
N VAL A 110 -5.43 -0.31 -7.34
CA VAL A 110 -6.28 -1.16 -6.51
C VAL A 110 -6.94 -2.26 -7.33
N SER A 111 -7.33 -1.97 -8.56
CA SER A 111 -8.15 -2.89 -9.38
C SER A 111 -7.36 -3.87 -10.23
N GLN A 112 -6.12 -3.53 -10.62
CA GLN A 112 -5.35 -4.28 -11.63
C GLN A 112 -3.91 -4.58 -11.24
N LYS A 113 -3.37 -3.89 -10.23
CA LYS A 113 -1.98 -4.05 -9.79
C LYS A 113 -1.90 -4.90 -8.53
N SER A 114 -0.95 -5.84 -8.52
CA SER A 114 -0.52 -6.54 -7.32
C SER A 114 0.78 -5.92 -6.83
N GLY A 115 0.85 -5.55 -5.55
CA GLY A 115 2.05 -4.93 -5.01
C GLY A 115 1.95 -4.66 -3.51
N PRO A 116 3.05 -4.19 -2.89
CA PRO A 116 3.08 -3.83 -1.48
C PRO A 116 2.11 -2.69 -1.16
N GLN A 117 1.49 -2.76 0.02
CA GLN A 117 0.69 -1.67 0.58
C GLN A 117 1.30 -1.20 1.90
N LEU A 118 1.70 0.07 1.96
CA LEU A 118 2.33 0.66 3.13
C LEU A 118 1.28 1.29 4.06
N VAL A 119 1.44 1.12 5.37
CA VAL A 119 0.59 1.73 6.41
C VAL A 119 1.46 2.62 7.29
N VAL A 120 1.09 3.88 7.44
CA VAL A 120 1.82 4.86 8.25
C VAL A 120 0.89 5.70 9.13
N PRO A 121 1.38 6.20 10.28
CA PRO A 121 0.58 7.08 11.13
C PRO A 121 0.49 8.48 10.52
N ILE A 122 -0.74 8.90 10.16
CA ILE A 122 -0.99 10.21 9.52
C ILE A 122 -0.59 11.41 10.40
N MET A 123 -0.54 11.23 11.73
CA MET A 123 -0.14 12.25 12.69
C MET A 123 1.37 12.59 12.62
N ASN A 124 2.18 11.78 11.94
CA ASN A 124 3.58 12.09 11.68
C ASN A 124 3.76 12.52 10.21
N ALA A 125 3.85 13.82 9.98
CA ALA A 125 3.99 14.39 8.65
C ALA A 125 5.20 13.85 7.88
N ARG A 126 6.33 13.61 8.56
CA ARG A 126 7.54 13.04 7.94
C ARG A 126 7.27 11.63 7.41
N PHE A 127 6.58 10.79 8.20
CA PHE A 127 6.24 9.44 7.77
C PHE A 127 5.20 9.44 6.66
N ALA A 128 4.23 10.34 6.69
CA ALA A 128 3.25 10.50 5.60
C ALA A 128 3.92 10.89 4.28
N ILE A 129 4.80 11.90 4.29
CA ILE A 129 5.53 12.34 3.08
C ILE A 129 6.42 11.21 2.54
N ASN A 130 7.17 10.54 3.43
CA ASN A 130 7.99 9.40 3.03
C ASN A 130 7.14 8.27 2.41
N ALA A 131 5.95 8.01 2.95
CA ALA A 131 5.05 6.99 2.43
C ALA A 131 4.47 7.34 1.05
N VAL A 132 4.09 8.60 0.82
CA VAL A 132 3.64 9.07 -0.51
C VAL A 132 4.76 8.89 -1.54
N ASN A 133 5.99 9.23 -1.17
CA ASN A 133 7.14 9.11 -2.06
C ASN A 133 7.65 7.67 -2.25
N ALA A 134 7.22 6.73 -1.40
CA ALA A 134 7.66 5.34 -1.45
C ALA A 134 7.12 4.54 -2.65
N ARG A 135 6.33 5.16 -3.55
CA ARG A 135 5.94 4.54 -4.82
C ARG A 135 7.15 4.14 -5.67
N TRP A 136 8.22 4.92 -5.60
CA TRP A 136 9.51 4.63 -6.24
C TRP A 136 10.60 4.64 -5.17
N GLY A 137 11.38 3.56 -5.12
CA GLY A 137 12.46 3.40 -4.15
C GLY A 137 13.72 2.85 -4.82
N SER A 138 14.87 3.24 -4.31
CA SER A 138 16.16 2.71 -4.74
C SER A 138 16.33 1.28 -4.23
N LEU A 139 16.36 0.30 -5.15
CA LEU A 139 16.67 -1.09 -4.81
C LEU A 139 18.08 -1.18 -4.21
N TYR A 140 19.03 -0.38 -4.69
CA TYR A 140 20.41 -0.41 -4.21
C TYR A 140 20.49 0.07 -2.76
N ASP A 141 19.77 1.14 -2.40
CA ASP A 141 19.74 1.62 -1.02
C ASP A 141 19.05 0.62 -0.10
N ALA A 142 17.95 0.00 -0.58
CA ALA A 142 17.25 -1.04 0.16
C ALA A 142 18.13 -2.26 0.42
N LEU A 143 18.91 -2.72 -0.57
CA LEU A 143 19.83 -3.85 -0.42
C LEU A 143 21.05 -3.49 0.45
N TYR A 144 21.65 -2.31 0.20
CA TYR A 144 22.85 -1.89 0.88
C TYR A 144 22.59 -1.62 2.37
N GLY A 145 21.48 -0.94 2.70
CA GLY A 145 21.16 -0.52 4.07
C GLY A 145 20.66 -1.64 4.99
N ASN A 146 20.12 -2.73 4.45
CA ASN A 146 19.49 -3.80 5.21
C ASN A 146 20.34 -5.08 5.23
N ASP A 147 19.81 -6.14 5.82
CA ASP A 147 20.47 -7.43 6.06
C ASP A 147 20.29 -8.46 4.93
N VAL A 148 19.62 -8.09 3.84
CA VAL A 148 19.48 -8.92 2.63
C VAL A 148 20.85 -9.33 2.07
N ILE A 149 21.81 -8.40 2.07
CA ILE A 149 23.21 -8.67 1.77
C ILE A 149 23.95 -8.90 3.09
N SER A 150 24.51 -10.10 3.25
CA SER A 150 25.30 -10.48 4.44
C SER A 150 26.45 -9.50 4.67
N GLU A 151 26.73 -9.20 5.95
CA GLU A 151 27.85 -8.35 6.35
C GLU A 151 29.17 -9.12 6.53
N LYS A 152 29.17 -10.44 6.27
CA LYS A 152 30.37 -11.28 6.37
C LYS A 152 31.36 -11.00 5.23
N ASP A 153 32.57 -11.55 5.37
CA ASP A 153 33.61 -11.58 4.32
C ASP A 153 34.05 -10.18 3.83
N GLY A 154 34.02 -9.18 4.72
CA GLY A 154 34.40 -7.81 4.39
C GLY A 154 33.28 -6.97 3.74
N CYS A 155 32.02 -7.40 3.85
CA CYS A 155 30.84 -6.72 3.32
C CYS A 155 30.05 -5.94 4.40
N GLU A 156 30.70 -5.59 5.51
CA GLU A 156 30.11 -4.84 6.60
C GLU A 156 29.64 -3.45 6.14
N LYS A 157 28.56 -2.96 6.74
CA LYS A 157 28.17 -1.56 6.60
C LYS A 157 29.11 -0.68 7.42
N GLY A 158 29.31 0.55 6.96
CA GLY A 158 30.15 1.53 7.64
C GLY A 158 29.69 2.95 7.37
N LEU A 159 30.41 3.92 7.94
CA LEU A 159 30.16 5.35 7.72
C LEU A 159 30.51 5.79 6.29
N VAL A 160 31.40 5.06 5.63
CA VAL A 160 31.82 5.29 4.25
C VAL A 160 31.39 4.11 3.39
N TYR A 161 31.15 4.36 2.10
CA TYR A 161 30.85 3.31 1.13
C TYR A 161 31.93 2.21 1.14
N ASN A 162 31.47 0.96 1.25
CA ASN A 162 32.27 -0.25 1.18
C ASN A 162 32.12 -0.84 -0.23
N PRO A 163 33.15 -0.74 -1.09
CA PRO A 163 33.07 -1.25 -2.46
C PRO A 163 32.76 -2.73 -2.56
N LYS A 164 33.24 -3.57 -1.61
CA LYS A 164 32.95 -5.01 -1.61
C LYS A 164 31.47 -5.29 -1.40
N ARG A 165 30.84 -4.58 -0.46
CA ARG A 165 29.39 -4.65 -0.25
C ARG A 165 28.63 -4.14 -1.46
N GLY A 166 29.06 -3.01 -2.02
CA GLY A 166 28.46 -2.43 -3.21
C GLY A 166 28.49 -3.35 -4.42
N GLU A 167 29.56 -4.12 -4.61
CA GLU A 167 29.65 -5.14 -5.66
C GLU A 167 28.59 -6.24 -5.48
N GLN A 168 28.33 -6.70 -4.23
CA GLN A 168 27.26 -7.66 -3.96
C GLN A 168 25.86 -7.08 -4.25
N VAL A 169 25.65 -5.79 -3.95
CA VAL A 169 24.41 -5.08 -4.27
C VAL A 169 24.20 -4.98 -5.78
N ILE A 170 25.24 -4.62 -6.54
CA ILE A 170 25.20 -4.55 -8.01
C ILE A 170 24.90 -5.94 -8.58
N LYS A 171 25.61 -6.97 -8.11
CA LYS A 171 25.40 -8.36 -8.53
C LYS A 171 23.93 -8.78 -8.34
N TYR A 172 23.37 -8.56 -7.15
CA TYR A 172 21.97 -8.85 -6.87
C TYR A 172 21.03 -8.08 -7.83
N GLY A 173 21.30 -6.79 -8.04
CA GLY A 173 20.50 -5.97 -8.97
C GLY A 173 20.53 -6.48 -10.41
N LYS A 174 21.70 -6.94 -10.88
CA LYS A 174 21.86 -7.53 -12.22
C LYS A 174 21.16 -8.89 -12.34
N GLU A 175 21.25 -9.74 -11.34
CA GLU A 175 20.51 -11.01 -11.28
C GLU A 175 18.99 -10.78 -11.25
N PHE A 176 18.52 -9.75 -10.53
CA PHE A 176 17.12 -9.36 -10.53
C PHE A 176 16.66 -8.89 -11.92
N LEU A 177 17.50 -8.17 -12.67
CA LEU A 177 17.23 -7.77 -14.04
C LEU A 177 17.21 -8.99 -14.98
N ASP A 178 18.15 -9.93 -14.86
CA ASP A 178 18.12 -11.19 -15.63
C ASP A 178 16.83 -11.98 -15.42
N TYR A 179 16.34 -12.02 -14.18
CA TYR A 179 15.06 -12.64 -13.87
C TYR A 179 13.86 -11.87 -14.42
N SER A 180 13.95 -10.54 -14.50
CA SER A 180 12.79 -9.68 -14.78
C SER A 180 12.66 -9.27 -16.25
N ALA A 181 13.76 -9.00 -16.92
CA ALA A 181 13.84 -8.48 -18.28
C ALA A 181 15.12 -8.98 -18.99
N PRO A 182 15.29 -10.29 -19.19
CA PRO A 182 16.51 -10.87 -19.73
C PRO A 182 16.80 -10.43 -21.17
N PHE A 183 18.08 -10.45 -21.54
CA PHE A 183 18.56 -10.34 -22.92
C PHE A 183 18.85 -11.72 -23.54
N GLU A 184 18.84 -11.79 -24.87
CA GLU A 184 19.15 -13.02 -25.61
C GLU A 184 20.63 -13.41 -25.47
N GLY A 185 20.85 -14.62 -24.96
CA GLY A 185 22.18 -15.23 -24.87
C GLY A 185 23.18 -14.56 -23.92
N ILE A 186 22.78 -13.56 -23.13
CA ILE A 186 23.68 -12.81 -22.25
C ILE A 186 23.01 -12.38 -20.94
N SER A 187 23.79 -12.25 -19.88
CA SER A 187 23.36 -11.68 -18.60
C SER A 187 23.58 -10.16 -18.57
N HIS A 188 22.72 -9.44 -17.86
CA HIS A 188 22.88 -8.01 -17.58
C HIS A 188 24.24 -7.65 -16.95
N LYS A 189 24.91 -8.61 -16.28
CA LYS A 189 26.24 -8.42 -15.70
C LYS A 189 27.33 -8.22 -16.76
N ASP A 190 27.14 -8.81 -17.95
CA ASP A 190 28.10 -8.79 -19.06
C ASP A 190 27.75 -7.71 -20.10
N ILE A 191 26.63 -6.99 -19.92
CA ILE A 191 26.25 -5.83 -20.74
C ILE A 191 26.99 -4.60 -20.24
N CYS A 192 27.84 -4.02 -21.10
CA CYS A 192 28.63 -2.83 -20.81
C CYS A 192 27.93 -1.52 -21.23
N LYS A 193 26.96 -1.59 -22.15
CA LYS A 193 26.21 -0.43 -22.64
C LYS A 193 24.79 -0.80 -23.02
N TYR A 194 23.84 0.10 -22.75
CA TYR A 194 22.48 0.03 -23.26
C TYR A 194 22.26 1.15 -24.30
N ALA A 195 21.42 0.88 -25.30
CA ALA A 195 20.92 1.89 -26.23
C ALA A 195 19.52 1.52 -26.71
N ILE A 196 18.87 2.47 -27.35
CA ILE A 196 17.59 2.28 -28.02
C ILE A 196 17.86 2.34 -29.53
N THR A 197 17.18 1.50 -30.31
CA THR A 197 17.28 1.54 -31.78
C THR A 197 16.41 2.66 -32.36
N SER A 198 16.57 2.98 -33.65
CA SER A 198 15.66 3.89 -34.36
C SER A 198 14.21 3.38 -34.42
N THR A 199 14.02 2.06 -34.25
CA THR A 199 12.72 1.38 -34.17
C THR A 199 12.15 1.31 -32.75
N HIS A 200 12.75 2.01 -31.78
CA HIS A 200 12.31 2.07 -30.39
C HIS A 200 12.44 0.75 -29.61
N GLU A 201 13.51 0.00 -29.86
CA GLU A 201 13.79 -1.25 -29.15
C GLU A 201 15.01 -1.10 -28.26
N LEU A 202 14.97 -1.65 -27.05
CA LEU A 202 16.11 -1.68 -26.14
C LEU A 202 17.11 -2.77 -26.56
N ILE A 203 18.37 -2.38 -26.71
CA ILE A 203 19.50 -3.26 -27.00
C ILE A 203 20.63 -3.10 -25.97
N GLY A 204 21.36 -4.19 -25.75
CA GLY A 204 22.55 -4.24 -24.91
C GLY A 204 23.79 -4.57 -25.75
N PHE A 205 24.93 -4.01 -25.37
CA PHE A 205 26.23 -4.33 -25.97
C PHE A 205 27.11 -5.07 -24.95
N ASP A 206 27.77 -6.13 -25.39
CA ASP A 206 28.83 -6.79 -24.63
C ASP A 206 30.17 -6.04 -24.74
N ASP A 207 31.22 -6.56 -24.11
CA ASP A 207 32.57 -6.01 -24.15
C ASP A 207 33.22 -6.02 -25.55
N LYS A 208 32.72 -6.89 -26.44
CA LYS A 208 33.14 -7.02 -27.85
C LYS A 208 32.28 -6.21 -28.80
N SER A 209 31.37 -5.39 -28.28
CA SER A 209 30.39 -4.60 -29.05
C SER A 209 29.38 -5.43 -29.86
N ASN A 210 29.17 -6.70 -29.50
CA ASN A 210 28.06 -7.50 -30.04
C ASN A 210 26.74 -6.97 -29.49
N ILE A 211 25.71 -6.97 -30.34
CA ILE A 211 24.37 -6.48 -30.00
C ILE A 211 23.50 -7.64 -29.52
N HIS A 212 22.85 -7.44 -28.38
CA HIS A 212 21.88 -8.36 -27.80
C HIS A 212 20.52 -7.68 -27.69
N ALA A 213 19.47 -8.38 -28.13
CA ALA A 213 18.10 -7.92 -28.00
C ALA A 213 17.51 -8.35 -26.65
N LEU A 214 16.56 -7.55 -26.14
CA LEU A 214 15.74 -7.95 -25.00
C LEU A 214 14.85 -9.15 -25.41
N LYS A 215 14.79 -10.21 -24.60
CA LYS A 215 14.01 -11.44 -24.94
C LYS A 215 12.53 -11.15 -25.14
N ASN A 216 12.01 -10.16 -24.41
CA ASN A 216 10.61 -9.75 -24.44
C ASN A 216 10.58 -8.22 -24.68
N PRO A 217 10.63 -7.77 -25.95
CA PRO A 217 10.75 -6.35 -26.30
C PRO A 217 9.65 -5.46 -25.68
N GLU A 218 8.45 -6.00 -25.47
CA GLU A 218 7.31 -5.31 -24.89
C GLU A 218 7.48 -4.95 -23.40
N LYS A 219 8.52 -5.47 -22.73
CA LYS A 219 8.88 -5.05 -21.38
C LYS A 219 9.56 -3.68 -21.36
N PHE A 220 10.06 -3.20 -22.48
CA PHE A 220 10.62 -1.86 -22.59
C PHE A 220 9.49 -0.83 -22.77
N GLU A 221 9.40 0.14 -21.86
CA GLU A 221 8.33 1.15 -21.84
C GLU A 221 8.83 2.56 -22.17
N GLY A 222 10.13 2.82 -22.04
CA GLY A 222 10.69 4.13 -22.38
C GLY A 222 12.06 4.39 -21.78
N TYR A 223 12.57 5.60 -22.01
CA TYR A 223 13.88 6.04 -21.56
C TYR A 223 13.92 7.55 -21.35
N LEU A 224 14.96 8.04 -20.66
CA LEU A 224 15.30 9.46 -20.60
C LEU A 224 16.70 9.68 -21.18
N GLY A 225 16.96 10.91 -21.65
CA GLY A 225 18.25 11.31 -22.21
C GLY A 225 18.40 10.94 -23.69
N ASP A 226 19.64 10.80 -24.14
CA ASP A 226 19.95 10.45 -25.54
C ASP A 226 19.73 8.96 -25.79
N TYR A 227 19.10 8.60 -26.91
CA TYR A 227 18.73 7.22 -27.19
C TYR A 227 19.95 6.29 -27.42
N LYS A 228 21.11 6.82 -27.82
CA LYS A 228 22.35 6.05 -27.95
C LYS A 228 23.11 5.92 -26.64
N ASN A 229 22.75 6.71 -25.63
CA ASN A 229 23.35 6.72 -24.31
C ASN A 229 22.33 7.20 -23.25
N PRO A 230 21.27 6.40 -22.98
CA PRO A 230 20.16 6.84 -22.15
C PRO A 230 20.62 7.03 -20.70
N SER A 231 20.10 8.06 -20.04
CA SER A 231 20.36 8.31 -18.62
C SER A 231 19.52 7.41 -17.70
N SER A 232 18.39 6.91 -18.21
CA SER A 232 17.56 5.91 -17.53
C SER A 232 16.73 5.13 -18.54
N ILE A 233 16.39 3.89 -18.19
CA ILE A 233 15.57 2.98 -18.97
C ILE A 233 14.43 2.51 -18.07
N LEU A 234 13.20 2.61 -18.56
CA LEU A 234 12.00 2.14 -17.89
C LEU A 234 11.64 0.76 -18.46
N LEU A 235 11.59 -0.21 -17.56
CA LEU A 235 11.14 -1.57 -17.84
C LEU A 235 9.88 -1.85 -17.04
N LYS A 236 9.02 -2.70 -17.60
CA LYS A 236 7.85 -3.25 -16.92
C LYS A 236 7.96 -4.75 -16.83
N LYS A 237 7.62 -5.26 -15.65
CA LYS A 237 7.38 -6.67 -15.40
C LYS A 237 5.90 -6.83 -15.08
N GLN A 238 5.23 -7.73 -15.79
CA GLN A 238 3.87 -8.15 -15.45
C GLN A 238 3.89 -9.15 -14.31
#